data_AF-A0A8T4V5X2-F1
#
_entry.id   AF-A0A8T4V5X2-F1
#
_cell.length_a   1.000
_cell.length_b   1.000
_cell.length_c   1.000
_cell.angle_alpha   90.00
_cell.angle_beta   90.00
_cell.angle_gamma   90.00
#
_symmetry.space_group_name_H-M   'P 1'
#
loop_
_entity.id
_entity.type
_entity.pdbx_description
1 polymer ?
#
loop_
_entity_poly.entity_id
_entity_poly.type
_entity_poly.pdbx_seq_one_letter_code
_entity_poly.pdbx_strand_id
1 'polypeptide(L)'
;MASPLPKWIMQRYSILWNTFHDKEFDHDAAFNLLNNEKTVSIAISKLRKNGWLEIKLDENDARRRLYKLKSPEQAVKEIGEKNE
;
A
#
# COMPACT_ATOMS: atom_id res chain seq x y z
N MET A 1 1.28 -10.90 7.03
CA MET A 1 0.68 -11.92 6.15
C MET A 1 -0.32 -11.26 5.23
N ALA A 2 -0.07 -11.33 3.92
CA ALA A 2 -0.94 -10.72 2.91
C ALA A 2 -2.28 -11.46 2.79
N SER A 3 -3.32 -10.76 2.32
CA SER A 3 -4.65 -11.32 2.06
C SER A 3 -5.23 -10.75 0.77
N PRO A 4 -6.14 -11.48 0.09
CA PRO A 4 -6.67 -11.05 -1.21
C PRO A 4 -7.39 -9.69 -1.11
N LEU A 5 -7.17 -8.84 -2.12
CA LEU A 5 -7.71 -7.49 -2.18
C LEU A 5 -8.98 -7.44 -3.04
N PRO A 6 -9.95 -6.56 -2.71
CA PRO A 6 -11.04 -6.27 -3.63
C PRO A 6 -10.52 -5.59 -4.90
N LYS A 7 -11.20 -5.84 -6.04
CA LYS A 7 -10.80 -5.38 -7.38
C LYS A 7 -10.43 -3.89 -7.44
N TRP A 8 -11.25 -3.02 -6.86
CA TRP A 8 -11.01 -1.58 -6.90
C TRP A 8 -9.78 -1.15 -6.08
N ILE A 9 -9.45 -1.87 -4.99
CA ILE A 9 -8.23 -1.64 -4.21
C ILE A 9 -7.01 -2.11 -5.00
N MET A 10 -7.12 -3.26 -5.67
CA MET A 10 -6.06 -3.80 -6.51
C MET A 10 -5.72 -2.83 -7.66
N GLN A 11 -6.71 -2.19 -8.28
CA GLN A 11 -6.47 -1.16 -9.29
C GLN A 11 -5.68 0.03 -8.74
N ARG A 12 -6.04 0.51 -7.54
CA ARG A 12 -5.31 1.62 -6.88
C ARG A 12 -3.90 1.22 -6.50
N TYR A 13 -3.74 0.00 -5.98
CA TYR A 13 -2.43 -0.60 -5.73
C TYR A 13 -1.59 -0.64 -7.01
N SER A 14 -2.11 -1.09 -8.14
CA SER A 14 -1.37 -1.14 -9.40
C SER A 14 -0.87 0.24 -9.84
N ILE A 15 -1.68 1.29 -9.67
CA ILE A 15 -1.27 2.67 -9.98
C ILE A 15 -0.11 3.12 -9.07
N LEU A 16 -0.26 2.89 -7.76
CA LEU A 16 0.77 3.23 -6.77
C LEU A 16 2.05 2.41 -7.00
N TRP A 17 1.93 1.11 -7.28
CA TRP A 17 3.06 0.21 -7.54
C TRP A 17 3.82 0.59 -8.80
N ASN A 18 3.12 0.94 -9.89
CA ASN A 18 3.75 1.40 -11.12
C ASN A 18 4.59 2.68 -10.93
N THR A 19 4.24 3.51 -9.94
CA THR A 19 4.89 4.80 -9.69
C THR A 19 5.99 4.70 -8.63
N PHE A 20 5.67 4.09 -7.48
CA PHE A 20 6.54 4.04 -6.31
C PHE A 20 7.31 2.72 -6.22
N HIS A 21 6.74 1.62 -6.71
CA HIS A 21 7.37 0.30 -6.66
C HIS A 21 7.82 -0.04 -5.22
N ASP A 22 9.10 -0.33 -5.01
CA ASP A 22 9.68 -0.60 -3.68
C ASP A 22 10.08 0.68 -2.90
N LYS A 23 9.87 1.87 -3.47
CA LYS A 23 10.20 3.14 -2.81
C LYS A 23 9.15 3.51 -1.77
N GLU A 24 9.62 4.18 -0.73
CA GLU A 24 8.79 4.80 0.29
C GLU A 24 8.16 6.09 -0.24
N PHE A 25 6.89 6.34 0.13
CA PHE A 25 6.15 7.53 -0.25
C PHE A 25 5.25 7.99 0.90
N ASP A 26 4.89 9.26 0.92
CA ASP A 26 4.01 9.81 1.94
C ASP A 26 2.55 9.92 1.45
N HIS A 27 1.67 10.42 2.32
CA HIS A 27 0.25 10.53 1.99
C HIS A 27 -0.02 11.51 0.85
N ASP A 28 0.72 12.61 0.79
CA ASP A 28 0.60 13.65 -0.24
C ASP A 28 0.99 13.10 -1.61
N ALA A 29 2.08 12.33 -1.69
CA ALA A 29 2.48 11.66 -2.93
C ALA A 29 1.39 10.71 -3.46
N ALA A 30 0.76 9.93 -2.57
CA ALA A 30 -0.36 9.07 -2.95
C ALA A 30 -1.62 9.87 -3.36
N PHE A 31 -1.87 10.99 -2.68
CA PHE A 31 -2.97 11.89 -2.98
C PHE A 31 -2.83 12.54 -4.36
N ASN A 32 -1.65 13.09 -4.66
CA ASN A 32 -1.33 13.69 -5.96
C ASN A 32 -1.49 12.69 -7.11
N LEU A 33 -1.17 11.40 -6.88
CA LEU A 33 -1.30 10.38 -7.91
C LEU A 33 -2.75 9.92 -8.14
N LEU A 34 -3.53 9.75 -7.08
CA LEU A 34 -4.89 9.18 -7.16
C LEU A 34 -6.00 10.23 -7.27
N ASN A 35 -5.67 11.50 -7.04
CA ASN A 35 -6.49 12.70 -7.18
C ASN A 35 -7.85 12.63 -6.44
N ASN A 36 -7.91 11.89 -5.32
CA ASN A 36 -9.12 11.70 -4.52
C ASN A 36 -8.79 11.26 -3.08
N GLU A 37 -8.85 12.21 -2.13
CA GLU A 37 -8.36 12.04 -0.75
C GLU A 37 -9.07 10.92 0.03
N LYS A 38 -10.41 10.92 -0.03
CA LYS A 38 -11.23 9.89 0.64
C LYS A 38 -10.86 8.50 0.14
N THR A 39 -10.68 8.35 -1.17
CA THR A 39 -10.36 7.06 -1.78
C THR A 39 -8.94 6.63 -1.41
N VAL A 40 -7.97 7.55 -1.36
CA VAL A 40 -6.59 7.28 -0.95
C VAL A 40 -6.55 6.74 0.49
N SER A 41 -7.21 7.44 1.42
CA SER A 41 -7.26 7.04 2.83
C SER A 41 -7.85 5.64 3.02
N ILE A 42 -8.95 5.33 2.30
CA ILE A 42 -9.56 3.99 2.37
C ILE A 42 -8.64 2.96 1.71
N ALA A 43 -8.01 3.28 0.58
CA ALA A 43 -7.10 2.39 -0.12
C ALA A 43 -5.89 2.02 0.75
N ILE A 44 -5.18 3.01 1.30
CA ILE A 44 -4.02 2.80 2.18
C ILE A 44 -4.43 1.98 3.41
N SER A 45 -5.56 2.33 4.05
CA SER A 45 -6.06 1.59 5.22
C SER A 45 -6.34 0.13 4.89
N LYS A 46 -6.94 -0.14 3.73
CA LYS A 46 -7.26 -1.50 3.28
C LYS A 46 -6.00 -2.28 2.89
N LEU A 47 -5.06 -1.65 2.18
CA LEU A 47 -3.78 -2.27 1.84
C LEU A 47 -2.99 -2.66 3.08
N ARG A 48 -2.90 -1.76 4.06
CA ARG A 48 -2.27 -2.04 5.36
C ARG A 48 -2.95 -3.20 6.06
N LYS A 49 -4.29 -3.15 6.18
CA LYS A 49 -5.07 -4.20 6.86
C LYS A 49 -4.90 -5.58 6.21
N ASN A 50 -4.71 -5.62 4.88
CA ASN A 50 -4.50 -6.84 4.13
C ASN A 50 -3.02 -7.20 3.95
N GLY A 51 -2.08 -6.49 4.59
CA GLY A 51 -0.65 -6.83 4.55
C GLY A 51 0.09 -6.49 3.25
N TRP A 52 -0.49 -5.63 2.40
CA TRP A 52 0.08 -5.17 1.12
C TRP A 52 0.85 -3.86 1.23
N LEU A 53 0.78 -3.20 2.40
CA LEU A 53 1.43 -1.92 2.64
C LEU A 53 1.93 -1.87 4.07
N GLU A 54 3.17 -1.44 4.23
CA GLU A 54 3.83 -1.21 5.49
C GLU A 54 3.88 0.28 5.78
N ILE A 55 3.76 0.64 7.05
CA ILE A 55 3.81 2.02 7.51
C ILE A 55 4.99 2.14 8.46
N LYS A 56 5.88 3.08 8.18
CA LYS A 56 6.94 3.50 9.07
C LYS A 56 6.73 4.95 9.49
N LEU A 57 7.19 5.28 10.68
CA LEU A 57 7.32 6.67 11.10
C LEU A 57 8.62 7.20 10.52
N ASP A 58 8.59 8.44 10.02
CA ASP A 58 9.81 9.11 9.60
C ASP A 58 10.64 9.47 10.84
N GLU A 59 11.94 9.11 10.83
CA GLU A 59 12.84 9.35 11.97
C GLU A 59 13.16 10.85 12.16
N ASN A 60 12.99 11.68 11.13
CA ASN A 60 13.23 13.11 11.19
C ASN A 60 11.95 13.89 11.55
N ASP A 61 10.77 13.39 11.16
CA ASP A 61 9.49 14.02 11.47
C ASP A 61 8.45 12.99 11.92
N ALA A 62 8.28 12.85 13.23
CA ALA A 62 7.33 11.90 13.84
C ALA A 62 5.86 12.12 13.42
N ARG A 63 5.53 13.23 12.75
CA ARG A 63 4.19 13.49 12.20
C ARG A 63 4.03 12.92 10.79
N ARG A 64 5.13 12.62 10.10
CA ARG A 64 5.15 12.04 8.76
C ARG A 64 5.14 10.53 8.83
N ARG A 65 4.29 9.95 7.99
CA ARG A 65 4.15 8.50 7.82
C ARG A 65 4.67 8.16 6.43
N LEU A 66 5.69 7.32 6.39
CA LEU A 66 6.20 6.75 5.17
C LEU A 66 5.50 5.42 4.92
N TYR A 67 4.97 5.28 3.72
CA TYR A 67 4.30 4.09 3.24
C TYR A 67 5.22 3.35 2.29
N LYS A 68 5.37 2.04 2.49
CA LYS A 68 6.07 1.16 1.57
C LYS A 68 5.11 0.10 1.07
N LEU A 69 5.00 -0.04 -0.25
CA LEU A 69 4.21 -1.12 -0.84
C LEU A 69 5.00 -2.41 -0.75
N LYS A 70 4.29 -3.49 -0.46
CA LYS A 70 4.83 -4.83 -0.60
C LYS A 70 4.78 -5.25 -2.07
N SER A 71 5.82 -5.95 -2.52
CA SER A 71 5.89 -6.51 -3.86
C SER A 71 4.73 -7.48 -4.13
N PRO A 72 4.15 -7.46 -5.34
CA PRO A 72 3.02 -8.32 -5.67
C PRO A 72 3.43 -9.79 -5.58
N GLU A 73 4.67 -10.13 -5.96
CA GLU A 73 5.23 -11.48 -5.84
C GLU A 73 5.24 -11.97 -4.39
N GLN A 74 5.72 -11.14 -3.46
CA GLN A 74 5.74 -11.48 -2.04
C GLN A 74 4.33 -11.60 -1.47
N ALA A 75 3.45 -10.66 -1.81
CA ALA A 75 2.07 -10.68 -1.33
C ALA A 75 1.30 -11.91 -1.85
N VAL A 76 1.47 -12.27 -3.12
CA VAL A 76 0.86 -13.47 -3.71
C VAL A 76 1.43 -14.74 -3.09
N LYS A 77 2.74 -14.80 -2.84
CA LYS A 77 3.37 -15.92 -2.14
C LYS A 77 2.79 -16.11 -0.74
N GLU A 78 2.71 -15.04 0.06
CA GLU A 78 2.12 -15.10 1.41
C GLU A 78 0.65 -15.54 1.40
N ILE A 79 -0.11 -15.18 0.36
CA ILE A 79 -1.49 -15.64 0.19
C ILE A 79 -1.54 -17.13 -0.12
N GLY A 80 -0.65 -17.61 -1.00
CA GLY A 80 -0.54 -19.02 -1.37
C GLY A 80 -0.16 -19.92 -0.18
N GLU A 81 0.83 -19.50 0.61
CA GLU A 81 1.30 -20.23 1.81
C GLU A 81 0.23 -20.35 2.91
N LYS A 82 -0.83 -19.54 2.88
CA LYS A 82 -1.94 -19.61 3.83
C LYS A 82 -2.97 -20.70 3.53
N ASN A 83 -2.87 -21.37 2.36
CA ASN A 83 -3.83 -22.39 1.93
C ASN A 83 -3.35 -23.83 2.20
N GLU A 84 -2.32 -24.02 3.04
CA GLU A 84 -1.79 -25.34 3.43
C GLU A 84 -2.04 -25.61 4.93
#